data_AF-A0A9D9AA61-F1
#
_entry.id   AF-A0A9D9AA61-F1
#
_cell.length_a   1.000
_cell.length_b   1.000
_cell.length_c   1.000
_cell.angle_alpha   90.00
_cell.angle_beta   90.00
_cell.angle_gamma   90.00
#
_symmetry.space_group_name_H-M   'P 1'
#
loop_
_entity.id
_entity.type
_entity.pdbx_description
1 polymer ?
#
loop_
_entity_poly.entity_id
_entity_poly.type
_entity_poly.pdbx_seq_one_letter_code
_entity_poly.pdbx_strand_id
1 'polypeptide(L)'
;GLTPEQAAAGGMNPQMFNSFLDGTKSAIEMAAVSNACDLVPQDHGLEFPPCGVDDLPRVLSPRETGGHLSRKGTVEVISSVERDGRPVFRDLRWGVYATFEAPSDYVARCFSEYGLLTDPTGRYSAMYKPYHLIGLELGLSVASAALRGEPTGAPRAWSGDAVAVAKRSLKQGDTLDGEGGYTVYGKLMPAAASKAAGALPIGLAHGISLRKSVAPDQVLTWDDVAVDETDPTYRFRREMEAAFGG
;
A
#
# COMPACT_ATOMS: atom_id res chain seq x y z
N GLY A 1 -21.81 3.54 0.21
CA GLY A 1 -21.22 3.50 -1.13
C GLY A 1 -21.73 4.67 -1.95
N LEU A 2 -21.31 4.76 -3.22
CA LEU A 2 -21.87 5.71 -4.18
C LEU A 2 -23.10 5.11 -4.87
N THR A 3 -24.08 5.93 -5.25
CA THR A 3 -25.19 5.46 -6.09
C THR A 3 -24.73 5.31 -7.55
N PRO A 4 -25.42 4.51 -8.38
CA PRO A 4 -25.12 4.42 -9.81
C PRO A 4 -25.09 5.78 -10.52
N GLU A 5 -25.98 6.71 -10.13
CA GLU A 5 -26.05 8.06 -10.68
C GLU A 5 -24.83 8.90 -10.30
N GLN A 6 -24.37 8.79 -9.05
CA GLN A 6 -23.14 9.45 -8.59
C GLN A 6 -21.91 8.91 -9.31
N ALA A 7 -21.84 7.59 -9.52
CA ALA A 7 -20.76 6.95 -10.26
C ALA A 7 -20.75 7.40 -11.74
N ALA A 8 -21.91 7.45 -12.38
CA ALA A 8 -22.05 7.92 -13.76
C ALA A 8 -21.67 9.41 -13.90
N ALA A 9 -22.18 10.27 -13.00
CA ALA A 9 -21.88 11.70 -13.01
C ALA A 9 -20.39 11.99 -12.75
N GLY A 10 -19.73 11.18 -11.92
CA GLY A 10 -18.30 11.26 -11.67
C GLY A 10 -17.42 10.64 -12.77
N GLY A 11 -18.00 10.09 -13.83
CA GLY A 11 -17.26 9.39 -14.90
C GLY A 11 -16.48 8.18 -14.39
N MET A 12 -16.99 7.50 -13.35
CA MET A 12 -16.23 6.49 -12.62
C MET A 12 -16.08 5.21 -13.44
N ASN A 13 -14.83 4.74 -13.54
CA ASN A 13 -14.54 3.41 -14.05
C ASN A 13 -14.73 2.38 -12.93
N PRO A 14 -15.66 1.42 -13.06
CA PRO A 14 -15.94 0.44 -12.01
C PRO A 14 -14.75 -0.46 -11.70
N GLN A 15 -13.93 -0.79 -12.70
CA GLN A 15 -12.69 -1.55 -12.49
C GLN A 15 -11.72 -0.77 -11.60
N MET A 16 -11.53 0.53 -11.88
CA MET A 16 -10.70 1.38 -11.04
C MET A 16 -11.26 1.48 -9.61
N PHE A 17 -12.59 1.60 -9.45
CA PHE A 17 -13.18 1.68 -8.10
C PHE A 17 -12.99 0.39 -7.30
N ASN A 18 -13.13 -0.77 -7.96
CA ASN A 18 -12.91 -2.07 -7.34
C ASN A 18 -11.49 -2.22 -6.80
N SER A 19 -10.49 -1.61 -7.44
CA SER A 19 -9.12 -1.72 -6.97
C SER A 19 -8.81 -0.95 -5.69
N PHE A 20 -9.68 0.00 -5.30
CA PHE A 20 -9.65 0.58 -3.96
C PHE A 20 -10.25 -0.37 -2.92
N LEU A 21 -11.30 -1.12 -3.29
CA LEU A 21 -12.01 -2.00 -2.37
C LEU A 21 -11.28 -3.32 -2.12
N ASP A 22 -10.57 -3.85 -3.11
CA ASP A 22 -9.81 -5.10 -2.99
C ASP A 22 -8.40 -4.91 -2.40
N GLY A 23 -8.04 -3.67 -2.03
CA GLY A 23 -6.75 -3.32 -1.43
C GLY A 23 -5.60 -3.12 -2.42
N THR A 24 -5.81 -3.29 -3.72
CA THR A 24 -4.75 -3.14 -4.73
C THR A 24 -4.13 -1.74 -4.72
N LYS A 25 -4.95 -0.68 -4.68
CA LYS A 25 -4.46 0.70 -4.63
C LYS A 25 -3.65 0.96 -3.37
N SER A 26 -4.16 0.51 -2.22
CA SER A 26 -3.46 0.59 -0.94
C SER A 26 -2.11 -0.11 -0.97
N ALA A 27 -2.01 -1.30 -1.59
CA ALA A 27 -0.74 -2.00 -1.74
C ALA A 27 0.25 -1.22 -2.63
N ILE A 28 -0.21 -0.66 -3.75
CA ILE A 28 0.63 0.14 -4.65
C ILE A 28 1.13 1.42 -3.95
N GLU A 29 0.25 2.14 -3.27
CA GLU A 29 0.60 3.38 -2.55
C GLU A 29 1.58 3.10 -1.41
N MET A 30 1.36 2.03 -0.63
CA MET A 30 2.26 1.66 0.46
C MET A 30 3.58 1.08 -0.03
N ALA A 31 3.63 0.44 -1.21
CA ALA A 31 4.89 0.10 -1.87
C ALA A 31 5.67 1.37 -2.23
N ALA A 32 5.01 2.38 -2.80
CA ALA A 32 5.65 3.66 -3.12
C ALA A 32 6.19 4.37 -1.86
N VAL A 33 5.42 4.41 -0.78
CA VAL A 33 5.86 4.96 0.51
C VAL A 33 7.06 4.18 1.05
N SER A 34 7.00 2.84 1.05
CA SER A 34 8.10 1.99 1.53
C SER A 34 9.39 2.25 0.77
N ASN A 35 9.28 2.33 -0.55
CA ASN A 35 10.40 2.55 -1.46
C ASN A 35 11.00 3.95 -1.33
N ALA A 36 10.27 4.93 -0.80
CA ALA A 36 10.74 6.30 -0.62
C ALA A 36 11.16 6.64 0.83
N CYS A 37 10.75 5.86 1.84
CA CYS A 37 10.82 6.27 3.25
C CYS A 37 11.65 5.34 4.17
N ASP A 38 12.50 4.47 3.62
CA ASP A 38 13.27 3.46 4.39
C ASP A 38 12.36 2.57 5.28
N LEU A 39 11.14 2.32 4.83
CA LEU A 39 10.20 1.43 5.51
C LEU A 39 10.17 0.08 4.81
N VAL A 40 9.93 -0.96 5.59
CA VAL A 40 9.81 -2.34 5.10
C VAL A 40 8.37 -2.79 5.34
N PRO A 41 7.66 -3.27 4.30
CA PRO A 41 6.33 -3.83 4.49
C PRO A 41 6.27 -4.96 5.51
N GLN A 42 5.09 -5.20 6.06
CA GLN A 42 4.84 -6.36 6.90
C GLN A 42 4.84 -7.64 6.06
N ASP A 43 5.28 -8.76 6.64
CA ASP A 43 5.40 -10.05 5.94
C ASP A 43 4.04 -10.57 5.42
N HIS A 44 2.96 -10.25 6.11
CA HIS A 44 1.60 -10.68 5.76
C HIS A 44 0.84 -9.69 4.87
N GLY A 45 1.44 -8.52 4.57
CA GLY A 45 0.79 -7.42 3.87
C GLY A 45 0.08 -6.43 4.80
N LEU A 46 -0.88 -5.69 4.25
CA LEU A 46 -1.67 -4.69 4.98
C LEU A 46 -2.83 -5.37 5.73
N GLU A 47 -3.06 -5.02 6.99
CA GLU A 47 -4.12 -5.62 7.83
C GLU A 47 -5.40 -4.77 7.91
N PHE A 48 -5.33 -3.50 7.51
CA PHE A 48 -6.46 -2.57 7.53
C PHE A 48 -7.16 -2.48 8.90
N PRO A 49 -6.44 -2.25 10.03
CA PRO A 49 -7.09 -2.09 11.32
C PRO A 49 -8.05 -0.88 11.30
N PRO A 50 -9.30 -1.01 11.80
CA PRO A 50 -10.16 0.13 12.04
C PRO A 50 -9.48 1.08 13.04
N CYS A 51 -9.29 2.34 12.66
CA CYS A 51 -8.57 3.29 13.48
C CYS A 51 -9.00 4.73 13.19
N GLY A 52 -9.46 5.43 14.23
CA GLY A 52 -9.65 6.87 14.19
C GLY A 52 -8.33 7.61 14.37
N VAL A 53 -8.27 8.88 13.99
CA VAL A 53 -7.06 9.71 14.12
C VAL A 53 -6.54 9.82 15.56
N ASP A 54 -7.44 9.72 16.54
CA ASP A 54 -7.09 9.85 17.96
C ASP A 54 -6.46 8.55 18.53
N ASP A 55 -6.68 7.41 17.86
CA ASP A 55 -6.16 6.09 18.25
C ASP A 55 -4.85 5.72 17.54
N LEU A 56 -4.39 6.55 16.59
CA LEU A 56 -3.22 6.28 15.75
C LEU A 56 -1.97 5.86 16.54
N PRO A 57 -1.57 6.54 17.63
CA PRO A 57 -0.38 6.17 18.39
C PRO A 57 -0.47 4.79 19.03
N ARG A 58 -1.69 4.38 19.44
CA ARG A 58 -1.93 3.11 20.10
C ARG A 58 -1.98 1.98 19.07
N VAL A 59 -2.84 2.13 18.06
CA VAL A 59 -3.11 1.08 17.07
C VAL A 59 -1.90 0.84 16.17
N LEU A 60 -1.23 1.91 15.72
CA LEU A 60 -0.10 1.84 14.78
C LEU A 60 1.25 1.85 15.52
N SER A 61 1.33 1.07 16.60
CA SER A 61 2.57 0.74 17.31
C SER A 61 2.86 -0.77 17.21
N PRO A 62 4.06 -1.26 17.56
CA PRO A 62 4.35 -2.68 17.58
C PRO A 62 3.44 -3.47 18.52
N ARG A 63 3.15 -4.73 18.17
CA ARG A 63 2.38 -5.66 19.03
C ARG A 63 2.98 -5.82 20.42
N GLU A 64 4.31 -5.74 20.54
CA GLU A 64 5.05 -5.79 21.81
C GLU A 64 4.65 -4.68 22.78
N THR A 65 4.17 -3.53 22.27
CA THR A 65 3.69 -2.39 23.07
C THR A 65 2.16 -2.28 23.06
N GLY A 66 1.46 -3.31 22.59
CA GLY A 66 -0.01 -3.37 22.55
C GLY A 66 -0.66 -2.81 21.29
N GLY A 67 0.11 -2.51 20.24
CA GLY A 67 -0.40 -2.10 18.94
C GLY A 67 -0.63 -3.27 17.97
N HIS A 68 -0.77 -2.96 16.69
CA HIS A 68 -1.08 -3.93 15.63
C HIS A 68 0.12 -4.33 14.78
N LEU A 69 1.16 -3.51 14.74
CA LEU A 69 2.25 -3.67 13.77
C LEU A 69 3.14 -4.85 14.14
N SER A 70 3.47 -5.67 13.14
CA SER A 70 4.41 -6.79 13.31
C SER A 70 5.85 -6.34 13.59
N ARG A 71 6.18 -5.08 13.26
CA ARG A 71 7.51 -4.49 13.44
C ARG A 71 7.47 -2.97 13.44
N LYS A 72 8.55 -2.34 13.91
CA LYS A 72 8.82 -0.90 13.68
C LYS A 72 9.32 -0.66 12.26
N GLY A 73 9.22 0.57 11.76
CA GLY A 73 9.72 0.94 10.43
C GLY A 73 8.95 0.24 9.31
N THR A 74 7.62 0.24 9.41
CA THR A 74 6.71 -0.39 8.44
C THR A 74 5.66 0.60 7.95
N VAL A 75 4.94 0.19 6.91
CA VAL A 75 3.73 0.82 6.40
C VAL A 75 2.50 0.02 6.81
N GLU A 76 1.36 0.72 6.93
CA GLU A 76 0.04 0.13 7.15
C GLU A 76 -1.04 1.10 6.63
N VAL A 77 -2.21 0.59 6.26
CA VAL A 77 -3.40 1.39 5.93
C VAL A 77 -4.45 1.18 7.01
N ILE A 78 -5.17 2.22 7.38
CA ILE A 78 -6.24 2.13 8.39
C ILE A 78 -7.61 2.10 7.72
N SER A 79 -8.54 1.33 8.28
CA SER A 79 -9.91 1.25 7.79
C SER A 79 -10.75 2.39 8.37
N SER A 80 -11.59 2.99 7.53
CA SER A 80 -12.64 3.94 7.95
C SER A 80 -13.93 3.24 8.42
N VAL A 81 -13.94 1.91 8.43
CA VAL A 81 -15.08 1.06 8.76
C VAL A 81 -14.65 0.00 9.76
N GLU A 82 -15.43 -0.15 10.82
CA GLU A 82 -15.29 -1.20 11.82
C GLU A 82 -15.54 -2.59 11.21
N ARG A 83 -15.06 -3.65 11.87
CA ARG A 83 -15.27 -5.02 11.39
C ARG A 83 -16.75 -5.44 11.32
N ASP A 84 -17.60 -4.77 12.10
CA ASP A 84 -19.07 -4.94 12.10
C ASP A 84 -19.80 -4.03 11.10
N GLY A 85 -19.07 -3.25 10.31
CA GLY A 85 -19.62 -2.36 9.27
C GLY A 85 -19.97 -0.95 9.74
N ARG A 86 -19.84 -0.63 11.04
CA ARG A 86 -20.05 0.73 11.54
C ARG A 86 -18.95 1.68 11.04
N PRO A 87 -19.23 2.99 10.88
CA PRO A 87 -18.18 3.96 10.60
C PRO A 87 -17.24 4.09 11.80
N VAL A 88 -15.94 4.20 11.53
CA VAL A 88 -14.94 4.54 12.54
C VAL A 88 -15.08 6.02 12.90
N PHE A 89 -15.06 6.33 14.20
CA PHE A 89 -15.14 7.72 14.65
C PHE A 89 -13.87 8.48 14.28
N ARG A 90 -14.03 9.67 13.68
CA ARG A 90 -12.92 10.50 13.18
C ARG A 90 -11.94 9.69 12.32
N ASP A 91 -12.48 8.98 11.33
CA ASP A 91 -11.68 8.26 10.36
C ASP A 91 -10.80 9.19 9.52
N LEU A 92 -9.80 8.60 8.86
CA LEU A 92 -8.83 9.31 8.03
C LEU A 92 -8.94 8.92 6.54
N ARG A 93 -10.15 8.63 6.04
CA ARG A 93 -10.35 8.11 4.68
C ARG A 93 -9.71 8.94 3.56
N TRP A 94 -9.57 10.25 3.74
CA TRP A 94 -9.00 11.17 2.75
C TRP A 94 -7.61 11.68 3.11
N GLY A 95 -7.03 11.19 4.20
CA GLY A 95 -5.81 11.74 4.77
C GLY A 95 -4.65 10.78 4.74
N VAL A 96 -3.55 11.23 5.33
CA VAL A 96 -2.32 10.46 5.55
C VAL A 96 -1.82 10.71 6.95
N TYR A 97 -1.03 9.78 7.48
CA TYR A 97 -0.48 9.88 8.83
C TYR A 97 0.96 9.39 8.89
N ALA A 98 1.65 9.73 9.98
CA ALA A 98 2.89 9.13 10.40
C ALA A 98 2.84 8.91 11.92
N THR A 99 3.05 7.67 12.36
CA THR A 99 3.26 7.33 13.77
C THR A 99 4.76 7.23 14.03
N PHE A 100 5.23 7.81 15.12
CA PHE A 100 6.64 7.93 15.45
C PHE A 100 6.89 7.65 16.93
N GLU A 101 8.09 7.13 17.22
CA GLU A 101 8.54 6.82 18.58
C GLU A 101 9.45 7.93 19.10
N ALA A 102 9.31 8.25 20.38
CA ALA A 102 10.23 9.13 21.10
C ALA A 102 11.64 8.48 21.18
N PRO A 103 12.70 9.18 20.75
CA PRO A 103 14.07 8.63 20.79
C PRO A 103 14.68 8.60 22.20
N SER A 104 13.99 9.16 23.20
CA SER A 104 14.43 9.18 24.60
C SER A 104 13.26 9.42 25.55
N ASP A 105 13.46 9.10 26.82
CA ASP A 105 12.46 9.35 27.88
C ASP A 105 12.16 10.85 28.06
N TYR A 106 13.13 11.72 27.79
CA TYR A 106 12.92 13.16 27.77
C TYR A 106 11.89 13.55 26.69
N VAL A 107 12.05 13.04 25.47
CA VAL A 107 11.13 13.34 24.37
C VAL A 107 9.75 12.72 24.60
N ALA A 108 9.69 11.50 25.15
CA ALA A 108 8.43 10.86 25.52
C ALA A 108 7.62 11.71 26.52
N ARG A 109 8.32 12.28 27.51
CA ARG A 109 7.70 13.25 28.45
C ARG A 109 7.23 14.51 27.72
N CYS A 110 8.03 15.06 26.81
CA CYS A 110 7.65 16.25 26.05
C CYS A 110 6.38 16.05 25.19
N PHE A 111 6.11 14.85 24.70
CA PHE A 111 4.85 14.58 23.97
C PHE A 111 3.63 14.95 24.81
N SER A 112 3.56 14.50 26.07
CA SER A 112 2.42 14.83 26.94
C SER A 112 2.43 16.30 27.38
N GLU A 113 3.61 16.89 27.64
CA GLU A 113 3.75 18.32 27.98
C GLU A 113 3.26 19.24 26.85
N TYR A 114 3.37 18.81 25.60
CA TYR A 114 2.89 19.55 24.42
C TYR A 114 1.47 19.17 23.98
N GLY A 115 0.83 18.23 24.68
CA GLY A 115 -0.54 17.81 24.38
C GLY A 115 -0.67 16.89 23.16
N LEU A 116 0.40 16.21 22.76
CA LEU A 116 0.31 15.14 21.76
C LEU A 116 -0.44 13.95 22.38
N LEU A 117 -1.32 13.34 21.58
CA LEU A 117 -1.89 12.05 21.94
C LEU A 117 -0.79 10.99 21.87
N THR A 118 -0.78 10.10 22.85
CA THR A 118 0.20 9.02 22.93
C THR A 118 -0.45 7.67 23.14
N ASP A 119 0.31 6.62 22.87
CA ASP A 119 -0.02 5.29 23.36
C ASP A 119 0.07 5.22 24.90
N PRO A 120 -0.40 4.12 25.53
CA PRO A 120 -0.35 3.98 27.00
C PRO A 120 1.04 4.09 27.62
N THR A 121 2.12 3.81 26.86
CA THR A 121 3.50 3.95 27.35
C THR A 121 4.04 5.39 27.27
N GLY A 122 3.36 6.27 26.52
CA GLY A 122 3.84 7.63 26.23
C GLY A 122 4.96 7.69 25.18
N ARG A 123 5.37 6.55 24.61
CA ARG A 123 6.52 6.46 23.69
C ARG A 123 6.16 6.73 22.24
N TYR A 124 4.93 6.46 21.83
CA TYR A 124 4.48 6.69 20.47
C TYR A 124 3.52 7.86 20.40
N SER A 125 3.62 8.63 19.33
CA SER A 125 2.64 9.64 18.96
C SER A 125 2.45 9.64 17.44
N ALA A 126 1.48 10.40 16.94
CA ALA A 126 1.15 10.46 15.53
C ALA A 126 0.83 11.89 15.09
N MET A 127 1.15 12.17 13.83
CA MET A 127 0.69 13.35 13.11
C MET A 127 -0.10 12.90 11.89
N TYR A 128 -1.11 13.67 11.52
CA TYR A 128 -1.93 13.37 10.36
C TYR A 128 -2.30 14.64 9.59
N LYS A 129 -2.45 14.49 8.27
CA LYS A 129 -3.04 15.48 7.37
C LYS A 129 -4.41 14.93 6.98
N PRO A 130 -5.53 15.60 7.33
CA PRO A 130 -6.87 15.04 7.15
C PRO A 130 -7.29 14.90 5.68
N TYR A 131 -6.61 15.60 4.77
CA TYR A 131 -6.92 15.63 3.34
C TYR A 131 -5.64 15.65 2.50
N HIS A 132 -5.62 14.88 1.42
CA HIS A 132 -4.76 15.11 0.26
C HIS A 132 -5.61 15.48 -0.96
N LEU A 133 -5.12 16.41 -1.79
CA LEU A 133 -5.91 17.03 -2.85
C LEU A 133 -5.53 16.52 -4.26
N ILE A 134 -4.81 15.40 -4.32
CA ILE A 134 -4.49 14.64 -5.55
C ILE A 134 -3.95 15.58 -6.63
N GLY A 135 -4.68 15.78 -7.73
CA GLY A 135 -4.25 16.58 -8.87
C GLY A 135 -4.10 18.07 -8.56
N LEU A 136 -4.76 18.57 -7.51
CA LEU A 136 -4.63 19.99 -7.10
C LEU A 136 -3.27 20.28 -6.45
N GLU A 137 -2.57 19.27 -5.93
CA GLU A 137 -1.22 19.41 -5.36
C GLU A 137 -0.11 19.19 -6.41
N LEU A 138 -0.45 18.75 -7.64
CA LEU A 138 0.53 18.43 -8.68
C LEU A 138 1.41 19.64 -9.06
N GLY A 139 0.82 20.84 -9.10
CA GLY A 139 1.54 22.07 -9.45
C GLY A 139 2.72 22.38 -8.52
N LEU A 140 2.64 21.96 -7.24
CA LEU A 140 3.75 22.09 -6.29
C LEU A 140 4.94 21.23 -6.68
N SER A 141 4.69 20.01 -7.16
CA SER A 141 5.74 19.10 -7.62
C SER A 141 6.42 19.60 -8.89
N VAL A 142 5.63 20.15 -9.83
CA VAL A 142 6.17 20.79 -11.05
C VAL A 142 7.05 21.98 -10.70
N ALA A 143 6.58 22.87 -9.81
CA ALA A 143 7.36 24.03 -9.37
C ALA A 143 8.64 23.62 -8.62
N SER A 144 8.57 22.61 -7.74
CA SER A 144 9.73 22.09 -7.02
C SER A 144 10.79 21.55 -7.98
N ALA A 145 10.40 20.71 -8.94
CA ALA A 145 11.32 20.16 -9.92
C ALA A 145 11.93 21.26 -10.81
N ALA A 146 11.11 22.19 -11.32
CA ALA A 146 11.56 23.21 -12.27
C ALA A 146 12.39 24.32 -11.63
N LEU A 147 12.05 24.75 -10.41
CA LEU A 147 12.69 25.90 -9.76
C LEU A 147 13.81 25.50 -8.79
N ARG A 148 13.72 24.30 -8.20
CA ARG A 148 14.67 23.83 -7.18
C ARG A 148 15.47 22.60 -7.61
N GLY A 149 15.06 21.91 -8.68
CA GLY A 149 15.68 20.63 -9.07
C GLY A 149 15.41 19.51 -8.07
N GLU A 150 14.35 19.62 -7.26
CA GLU A 150 14.07 18.72 -6.15
C GLU A 150 12.76 17.94 -6.38
N PRO A 151 12.77 16.60 -6.24
CA PRO A 151 11.53 15.82 -6.25
C PRO A 151 10.77 16.03 -4.93
N THR A 152 9.44 16.04 -5.02
CA THR A 152 8.55 16.01 -3.84
C THR A 152 8.40 14.60 -3.25
N GLY A 153 8.84 13.58 -3.99
CA GLY A 153 8.99 12.20 -3.57
C GLY A 153 9.66 11.38 -4.68
N ALA A 154 10.57 10.48 -4.32
CA ALA A 154 11.24 9.58 -5.27
C ALA A 154 11.64 8.27 -4.56
N PRO A 155 11.61 7.12 -5.26
CA PRO A 155 12.10 5.88 -4.69
C PRO A 155 13.61 5.98 -4.41
N ARG A 156 14.03 5.49 -3.24
CA ARG A 156 15.42 5.40 -2.80
C ARG A 156 15.90 3.95 -2.72
N ALA A 157 14.99 3.00 -2.60
CA ALA A 157 15.23 1.57 -2.59
C ALA A 157 14.01 0.82 -3.15
N TRP A 158 14.18 -0.48 -3.41
CA TRP A 158 13.07 -1.40 -3.64
C TRP A 158 12.86 -2.24 -2.38
N SER A 159 12.11 -1.69 -1.43
CA SER A 159 11.80 -2.31 -0.12
C SER A 159 10.44 -3.03 -0.13
N GLY A 160 9.50 -2.55 -0.93
CA GLY A 160 8.15 -3.11 -1.07
C GLY A 160 7.74 -3.29 -2.52
N ASP A 161 6.94 -4.32 -2.75
CA ASP A 161 6.42 -4.69 -4.05
C ASP A 161 4.92 -5.01 -3.98
N ALA A 162 4.17 -4.59 -4.99
CA ALA A 162 2.74 -4.88 -5.11
C ALA A 162 2.56 -6.04 -6.09
N VAL A 163 2.24 -7.22 -5.57
CA VAL A 163 2.19 -8.47 -6.34
C VAL A 163 0.75 -8.87 -6.66
N ALA A 164 0.56 -9.65 -7.71
CA ALA A 164 -0.73 -10.21 -8.08
C ALA A 164 -1.08 -11.44 -7.24
N VAL A 165 -2.29 -11.47 -6.71
CA VAL A 165 -2.86 -12.60 -5.96
C VAL A 165 -4.19 -12.99 -6.56
N ALA A 166 -4.44 -14.29 -6.74
CA ALA A 166 -5.67 -14.78 -7.36
C ALA A 166 -6.89 -14.53 -6.47
N LYS A 167 -7.93 -13.88 -7.01
CA LYS A 167 -9.22 -13.66 -6.32
C LYS A 167 -10.08 -14.93 -6.25
N ARG A 168 -9.82 -15.88 -7.14
CA ARG A 168 -10.62 -17.10 -7.33
C ARG A 168 -9.74 -18.17 -7.95
N SER A 169 -10.27 -19.39 -8.06
CA SER A 169 -9.63 -20.43 -8.85
C SER A 169 -9.57 -20.00 -10.32
N LEU A 170 -8.37 -20.06 -10.89
CA LEU A 170 -8.10 -19.75 -12.29
C LEU A 170 -7.55 -21.00 -12.98
N LYS A 171 -7.96 -21.22 -14.23
CA LYS A 171 -7.52 -22.38 -15.03
C LYS A 171 -6.39 -21.98 -15.95
N GLN A 172 -5.56 -22.95 -16.32
CA GLN A 172 -4.63 -22.80 -17.44
C GLN A 172 -5.37 -22.25 -18.68
N GLY A 173 -4.78 -21.24 -19.32
CA GLY A 173 -5.35 -20.54 -20.47
C GLY A 173 -6.27 -19.37 -20.12
N ASP A 174 -6.71 -19.22 -18.86
CA ASP A 174 -7.44 -18.02 -18.43
C ASP A 174 -6.56 -16.78 -18.63
N THR A 175 -7.17 -15.66 -19.02
CA THR A 175 -6.47 -14.37 -19.14
C THR A 175 -6.73 -13.52 -17.91
N LEU A 176 -5.66 -13.00 -17.31
CA LEU A 176 -5.73 -12.09 -16.18
C LEU A 176 -6.25 -10.73 -16.62
N ASP A 177 -7.22 -10.19 -15.88
CA ASP A 177 -7.82 -8.87 -16.12
C ASP A 177 -7.14 -7.74 -15.32
N GLY A 178 -6.14 -8.08 -14.52
CA GLY A 178 -5.29 -7.13 -13.81
C GLY A 178 -6.00 -6.42 -12.65
N GLU A 179 -5.47 -5.25 -12.30
CA GLU A 179 -5.97 -4.43 -11.20
C GLU A 179 -7.49 -4.17 -11.29
N GLY A 180 -8.20 -4.37 -10.17
CA GLY A 180 -9.63 -4.09 -10.06
C GLY A 180 -10.56 -5.01 -10.84
N GLY A 181 -10.01 -6.01 -11.53
CA GLY A 181 -10.74 -7.03 -12.25
C GLY A 181 -11.29 -8.14 -11.35
N TYR A 182 -11.65 -9.27 -11.94
CA TYR A 182 -12.22 -10.45 -11.29
C TYR A 182 -11.20 -11.57 -11.08
N THR A 183 -10.02 -11.50 -11.69
CA THR A 183 -9.03 -12.59 -11.63
C THR A 183 -8.02 -12.40 -10.51
N VAL A 184 -7.53 -11.17 -10.31
CA VAL A 184 -6.43 -10.88 -9.38
C VAL A 184 -6.66 -9.58 -8.60
N TYR A 185 -6.05 -9.48 -7.42
CA TYR A 185 -5.86 -8.24 -6.65
C TYR A 185 -4.38 -8.03 -6.32
N GLY A 186 -4.03 -6.80 -5.94
CA GLY A 186 -2.69 -6.44 -5.47
C GLY A 186 -2.52 -6.69 -3.98
N LYS A 187 -1.45 -7.39 -3.61
CA LYS A 187 -1.00 -7.54 -2.22
C LYS A 187 0.38 -6.92 -2.05
N LEU A 188 0.56 -6.15 -0.97
CA LEU A 188 1.89 -5.63 -0.61
C LEU A 188 2.74 -6.76 -0.03
N MET A 189 3.97 -6.88 -0.50
CA MET A 189 4.99 -7.79 0.02
C MET A 189 6.32 -7.06 0.21
N PRO A 190 7.16 -7.47 1.18
CA PRO A 190 8.57 -7.10 1.18
C PRO A 190 9.22 -7.49 -0.15
N ALA A 191 9.97 -6.58 -0.76
CA ALA A 191 10.56 -6.77 -2.09
C ALA A 191 11.47 -8.01 -2.16
N ALA A 192 12.25 -8.27 -1.10
CA ALA A 192 13.09 -9.46 -1.00
C ALA A 192 12.28 -10.76 -1.06
N ALA A 193 11.12 -10.81 -0.37
CA ALA A 193 10.22 -11.96 -0.41
C ALA A 193 9.54 -12.09 -1.78
N SER A 194 9.14 -10.98 -2.39
CA SER A 194 8.60 -10.95 -3.75
C SER A 194 9.59 -11.53 -4.77
N LYS A 195 10.84 -11.05 -4.76
CA LYS A 195 11.90 -11.55 -5.64
C LYS A 195 12.22 -13.02 -5.40
N ALA A 196 12.34 -13.44 -4.15
CA ALA A 196 12.62 -14.85 -3.82
C ALA A 196 11.51 -15.80 -4.31
N ALA A 197 10.25 -15.35 -4.26
CA ALA A 197 9.10 -16.10 -4.77
C ALA A 197 8.94 -15.99 -6.30
N GLY A 198 9.68 -15.10 -6.98
CA GLY A 198 9.44 -14.77 -8.38
C GLY A 198 8.03 -14.22 -8.63
N ALA A 199 7.51 -13.42 -7.69
CA ALA A 199 6.13 -12.96 -7.73
C ALA A 199 5.88 -12.00 -8.91
N LEU A 200 4.72 -12.17 -9.54
CA LEU A 200 4.25 -11.35 -10.65
C LEU A 200 3.74 -9.99 -10.13
N PRO A 201 4.22 -8.85 -10.62
CA PRO A 201 3.73 -7.54 -10.19
C PRO A 201 2.31 -7.29 -10.69
N ILE A 202 1.43 -6.76 -9.83
CA ILE A 202 0.03 -6.50 -10.21
C ILE A 202 -0.09 -5.53 -11.39
N GLY A 203 0.82 -4.55 -11.49
CA GLY A 203 0.88 -3.61 -12.60
C GLY A 203 1.23 -4.23 -13.97
N LEU A 204 1.71 -5.48 -13.98
CA LEU A 204 2.10 -6.23 -15.18
C LEU A 204 1.20 -7.45 -15.42
N ALA A 205 0.13 -7.60 -14.64
CA ALA A 205 -0.77 -8.75 -14.70
C ALA A 205 -1.95 -8.54 -15.66
N HIS A 206 -2.07 -7.41 -16.35
CA HIS A 206 -3.21 -7.16 -17.24
C HIS A 206 -3.00 -7.78 -18.62
N GLY A 207 -3.98 -8.55 -19.09
CA GLY A 207 -3.98 -9.12 -20.44
C GLY A 207 -3.04 -10.33 -20.63
N ILE A 208 -2.48 -10.87 -19.55
CA ILE A 208 -1.55 -12.00 -19.60
C ILE A 208 -2.27 -13.33 -19.40
N SER A 209 -1.95 -14.35 -20.20
CA SER A 209 -2.57 -15.68 -20.10
C SER A 209 -1.84 -16.58 -19.11
N LEU A 210 -2.58 -17.42 -18.38
CA LEU A 210 -2.03 -18.42 -17.47
C LEU A 210 -1.44 -19.62 -18.20
N ARG A 211 -0.24 -20.04 -17.81
CA ARG A 211 0.39 -21.30 -18.20
C ARG A 211 -0.09 -22.48 -17.38
N LYS A 212 -0.55 -22.24 -16.15
CA LYS A 212 -0.96 -23.27 -15.18
C LYS A 212 -2.20 -22.80 -14.42
N SER A 213 -2.96 -23.74 -13.87
CA SER A 213 -4.07 -23.41 -12.98
C SER A 213 -3.54 -22.87 -11.64
N VAL A 214 -4.23 -21.88 -11.07
CA VAL A 214 -3.84 -21.16 -9.86
C VAL A 214 -5.00 -21.21 -8.86
N ALA A 215 -4.70 -21.51 -7.60
CA ALA A 215 -5.70 -21.57 -6.53
C ALA A 215 -6.08 -20.16 -6.04
N PRO A 216 -7.27 -19.97 -5.42
CA PRO A 216 -7.60 -18.71 -4.74
C PRO A 216 -6.54 -18.34 -3.70
N ASP A 217 -6.28 -17.06 -3.53
CA ASP A 217 -5.32 -16.48 -2.59
C ASP A 217 -3.85 -16.88 -2.81
N GLN A 218 -3.55 -17.59 -3.89
CA GLN A 218 -2.18 -17.87 -4.31
C GLN A 218 -1.55 -16.60 -4.91
N VAL A 219 -0.34 -16.27 -4.46
CA VAL A 219 0.52 -15.26 -5.12
C VAL A 219 0.95 -15.82 -6.47
N LEU A 220 0.64 -15.09 -7.55
CA LEU A 220 1.06 -15.48 -8.89
C LEU A 220 2.55 -15.22 -9.06
N THR A 221 3.20 -16.10 -9.81
CA THR A 221 4.62 -15.99 -10.15
C THR A 221 4.81 -15.84 -11.65
N TRP A 222 6.01 -15.44 -12.06
CA TRP A 222 6.38 -15.41 -13.47
C TRP A 222 6.23 -16.76 -14.19
N ASP A 223 6.36 -17.88 -13.46
CA ASP A 223 6.20 -19.24 -14.00
C ASP A 223 4.74 -19.63 -14.25
N ASP A 224 3.79 -18.88 -13.67
CA ASP A 224 2.36 -19.12 -13.84
C ASP A 224 1.80 -18.46 -15.10
N VAL A 225 2.54 -17.54 -15.73
CA VAL A 225 2.03 -16.66 -16.80
C VAL A 225 2.86 -16.68 -18.09
N ALA A 226 2.19 -16.43 -19.20
CA ALA A 226 2.79 -16.35 -20.53
C ALA A 226 3.26 -14.92 -20.84
N VAL A 227 4.51 -14.61 -20.47
CA VAL A 227 5.17 -13.33 -20.74
C VAL A 227 5.85 -13.34 -22.11
N ASP A 228 5.78 -12.22 -22.82
CA ASP A 228 6.64 -11.94 -23.97
C ASP A 228 7.95 -11.31 -23.50
N GLU A 229 9.04 -12.09 -23.44
CA GLU A 229 10.36 -11.61 -22.98
C GLU A 229 10.97 -10.52 -23.88
N THR A 230 10.38 -10.24 -25.05
CA THR A 230 10.79 -9.13 -25.91
C THR A 230 10.13 -7.80 -25.55
N ASP A 231 9.07 -7.81 -24.74
CA ASP A 231 8.40 -6.59 -24.29
C ASP A 231 9.36 -5.76 -23.40
N PRO A 232 9.56 -4.47 -23.72
CA PRO A 232 10.46 -3.62 -22.96
C PRO A 232 10.04 -3.43 -21.50
N THR A 233 8.74 -3.53 -21.19
CA THR A 233 8.19 -3.38 -19.84
C THR A 233 8.59 -4.53 -18.94
N TYR A 234 8.45 -5.78 -19.43
CA TYR A 234 8.87 -6.96 -18.67
C TYR A 234 10.39 -6.98 -18.50
N ARG A 235 11.14 -6.64 -19.55
CA ARG A 235 12.60 -6.51 -19.49
C ARG A 235 13.04 -5.48 -18.46
N PHE A 236 12.45 -4.29 -18.47
CA PHE A 236 12.77 -3.24 -17.49
C PHE A 236 12.48 -3.67 -16.06
N ARG A 237 11.37 -4.39 -15.84
CA ARG A 237 11.07 -4.98 -14.53
C ARG A 237 12.15 -5.98 -14.09
N ARG A 238 12.62 -6.86 -14.98
CA ARG A 238 13.71 -7.81 -14.68
C ARG A 238 15.03 -7.10 -14.37
N GLU A 239 15.36 -6.06 -15.13
CA GLU A 239 16.54 -5.22 -14.89
C GLU A 239 16.45 -4.54 -13.50
N MET A 240 15.28 -4.03 -13.14
CA MET A 240 15.00 -3.47 -11.81
C MET A 240 15.17 -4.52 -10.69
N GLU A 241 14.60 -5.72 -10.84
CA GLU A 241 14.76 -6.82 -9.88
C GLU A 241 16.23 -7.22 -9.69
N ALA A 242 17.01 -7.25 -10.78
CA ALA A 242 18.43 -7.55 -10.76
C ALA A 242 19.25 -6.45 -10.07
N ALA A 243 18.96 -5.18 -10.38
CA ALA A 243 19.70 -4.04 -9.85
C ALA A 243 19.41 -3.74 -8.38
N PHE A 244 18.17 -3.95 -7.92
CA PHE A 244 17.71 -3.48 -6.60
C PHE A 244 17.22 -4.57 -5.65
N GLY A 245 17.10 -5.82 -6.10
CA GLY A 245 16.62 -6.91 -5.24
C GLY A 245 17.74 -7.65 -4.48
N GLY A 246 18.85 -6.97 -4.18
CA GLY A 246 20.00 -7.52 -3.45
C GLY A 246 20.02 -7.07 -2.00
#